data_AF-A0A4R4T5Z0-F1
#
_entry.id   AF-A0A4R4T5Z0-F1
#
_cell.length_a   1.000
_cell.length_b   1.000
_cell.length_c   1.000
_cell.angle_alpha   90.00
_cell.angle_beta   90.00
_cell.angle_gamma   90.00
#
_symmetry.space_group_name_H-M   'P 1'
#
loop_
_entity.id
_entity.type
_entity.pdbx_description
1 polymer ?
#
loop_
_entity_poly.entity_id
_entity_poly.type
_entity_poly.pdbx_seq_one_letter_code
_entity_poly.pdbx_strand_id
1 'polypeptide(L)'
;MAAAVALAALALAAPTPAVATPSASPVVAGDPSAAATITWRLERAANPTADQLDAYNRITSAMNAAVARYNNLSGGLGKSITVRYDPSVPTADGNINGTIRFGANRSYMSERTALHEIAHTIGVGTSAGWSRLGGGGTWTGAQATALVRQYDGSGAVLSTGGGHFWPYGLNYDNEWSTTNADRHVRIVAAMVADGL
;
A
#
# COMPACT_ATOMS: atom_id res chain seq x y z
N MET A 1 -98.35 32.32 13.05
CA MET A 1 -97.81 33.42 12.21
C MET A 1 -96.34 33.60 12.58
N ALA A 2 -95.48 33.72 11.57
CA ALA A 2 -94.02 33.60 11.66
C ALA A 2 -93.36 34.65 12.57
N ALA A 3 -92.35 34.23 13.35
CA ALA A 3 -91.44 35.11 14.07
C ALA A 3 -90.05 35.01 13.42
N ALA A 4 -89.54 36.16 12.99
CA ALA A 4 -88.30 36.31 12.25
C ALA A 4 -87.06 36.23 13.16
N VAL A 5 -86.02 35.62 12.58
CA VAL A 5 -84.69 35.43 13.13
C VAL A 5 -83.84 36.67 12.86
N ALA A 6 -83.05 37.10 13.86
CA ALA A 6 -81.92 38.01 13.67
C ALA A 6 -80.67 37.38 14.30
N LEU A 7 -79.66 37.14 13.46
CA LEU A 7 -78.36 36.56 13.80
C LEU A 7 -77.48 37.56 14.58
N ALA A 8 -76.87 37.09 15.67
CA ALA A 8 -75.71 37.72 16.29
C ALA A 8 -74.45 36.90 15.97
N ALA A 9 -73.43 37.58 15.44
CA ALA A 9 -72.15 36.99 15.05
C ALA A 9 -71.27 36.70 16.28
N LEU A 10 -70.79 35.45 16.39
CA LEU A 10 -69.81 35.03 17.38
C LEU A 10 -68.46 34.82 16.67
N ALA A 11 -67.45 35.60 17.06
CA ALA A 11 -66.09 35.48 16.55
C ALA A 11 -65.41 34.22 17.12
N LEU A 12 -64.97 33.32 16.23
CA LEU A 12 -64.12 32.18 16.58
C LEU A 12 -62.65 32.56 16.41
N ALA A 13 -61.90 32.51 17.51
CA ALA A 13 -60.44 32.57 17.50
C ALA A 13 -59.85 31.30 16.87
N ALA A 14 -58.99 31.47 15.87
CA ALA A 14 -58.28 30.36 15.22
C ALA A 14 -57.08 29.89 16.07
N PRO A 15 -56.77 28.58 16.10
CA PRO A 15 -55.60 28.05 16.80
C PRO A 15 -54.31 28.31 16.01
N THR A 16 -53.25 28.66 16.73
CA THR A 16 -51.89 28.81 16.20
C THR A 16 -51.29 27.44 15.81
N PRO A 17 -50.53 27.34 14.71
CA PRO A 17 -49.83 26.11 14.38
C PRO A 17 -48.60 25.93 15.29
N ALA A 18 -48.45 24.73 15.87
CA ALA A 18 -47.28 24.33 16.63
C ALA A 18 -46.06 24.19 15.70
N VAL A 19 -44.96 24.86 16.06
CA VAL A 19 -43.67 24.73 15.38
C VAL A 19 -43.05 23.38 15.76
N ALA A 20 -42.91 22.49 14.78
CA ALA A 20 -42.20 21.22 14.95
C ALA A 20 -40.69 21.49 15.08
N THR A 21 -40.06 20.94 16.11
CA THR A 21 -38.61 20.89 16.25
C THR A 21 -38.01 19.96 15.18
N PRO A 22 -36.91 20.33 14.51
CA PRO A 22 -36.26 19.41 13.58
C PRO A 22 -35.61 18.26 14.35
N SER A 23 -36.04 17.03 14.09
CA SER A 23 -35.34 15.81 14.50
C SER A 23 -33.96 15.78 13.86
N ALA A 24 -32.91 15.68 14.69
CA ALA A 24 -31.55 15.47 14.23
C ALA A 24 -31.46 14.15 13.44
N SER A 25 -31.08 14.24 12.17
CA SER A 25 -30.74 13.06 11.35
C SER A 25 -29.55 12.33 11.98
N PRO A 26 -29.51 10.99 11.97
CA PRO A 26 -28.33 10.26 12.40
C PRO A 26 -27.20 10.59 11.41
N VAL A 27 -26.09 11.10 11.95
CA VAL A 27 -24.84 11.22 11.21
C VAL A 27 -24.38 9.80 10.91
N VAL A 28 -24.49 9.37 9.66
CA VAL A 28 -23.88 8.12 9.21
C VAL A 28 -22.38 8.30 9.42
N ALA A 29 -21.83 7.63 10.42
CA ALA A 29 -20.39 7.46 10.53
C ALA A 29 -19.95 6.81 9.22
N GLY A 30 -19.11 7.52 8.45
CA GLY A 30 -18.58 6.97 7.20
C GLY A 30 -17.94 5.63 7.47
N ASP A 31 -18.18 4.67 6.59
CA ASP A 31 -17.47 3.40 6.61
C ASP A 31 -15.97 3.67 6.75
N PRO A 32 -15.24 2.93 7.61
CA PRO A 32 -13.79 3.02 7.59
C PRO A 32 -13.36 2.62 6.18
N SER A 33 -12.89 3.61 5.39
CA SER A 33 -12.30 3.37 4.09
C SER A 33 -11.32 2.22 4.27
N ALA A 34 -11.56 1.09 3.59
CA ALA A 34 -10.67 -0.06 3.68
C ALA A 34 -9.24 0.45 3.45
N ALA A 35 -8.36 0.25 4.43
CA ALA A 35 -6.97 0.69 4.30
C ALA A 35 -6.42 0.10 2.99
N ALA A 36 -5.73 0.92 2.20
CA ALA A 36 -5.12 0.41 0.98
C ALA A 36 -4.11 -0.70 1.37
N THR A 37 -4.16 -1.81 0.63
CA THR A 37 -3.36 -3.01 0.91
C THR A 37 -2.62 -3.46 -0.33
N ILE A 38 -1.47 -4.08 -0.12
CA ILE A 38 -0.79 -4.85 -1.15
C ILE A 38 -1.52 -6.20 -1.27
N THR A 39 -1.93 -6.53 -2.50
CA THR A 39 -2.50 -7.82 -2.87
C THR A 39 -1.65 -8.45 -3.97
N TRP A 40 -1.68 -9.77 -4.06
CA TRP A 40 -0.91 -10.47 -5.06
C TRP A 40 -1.62 -11.74 -5.56
N ARG A 41 -1.30 -12.15 -6.80
CA ARG A 41 -1.67 -13.46 -7.35
C ARG A 41 -0.50 -14.08 -8.09
N LEU A 42 -0.43 -15.41 -8.12
CA LEU A 42 0.52 -16.17 -8.93
C LEU A 42 -0.14 -16.68 -10.20
N GLU A 43 0.41 -16.37 -11.36
CA GLU A 43 0.04 -17.05 -12.60
C GLU A 43 0.61 -18.47 -12.58
N ARG A 44 -0.26 -19.45 -12.84
CA ARG A 44 0.06 -20.88 -12.80
C ARG A 44 -0.36 -21.54 -14.10
N ALA A 45 0.47 -22.45 -14.60
CA ALA A 45 0.07 -23.33 -15.69
C ALA A 45 -1.09 -24.24 -15.26
N ALA A 46 -2.01 -24.56 -16.18
CA ALA A 46 -3.14 -25.45 -15.89
C ALA A 46 -2.69 -26.88 -15.51
N ASN A 47 -1.58 -27.35 -16.09
CA ASN A 47 -0.96 -28.64 -15.80
C ASN A 47 0.53 -28.42 -15.47
N PRO A 48 0.86 -28.11 -14.21
CA PRO A 48 2.22 -27.73 -13.85
C PRO A 48 3.17 -28.93 -13.84
N THR A 49 4.42 -28.70 -14.26
CA THR A 49 5.52 -29.67 -14.05
C THR A 49 5.92 -29.74 -12.57
N ALA A 50 6.70 -30.76 -12.20
CA ALA A 50 7.24 -30.86 -10.84
C ALA A 50 8.13 -29.65 -10.47
N ASP A 51 8.91 -29.16 -11.42
CA ASP A 51 9.73 -27.95 -11.26
C ASP A 51 8.84 -26.72 -11.01
N GLN A 52 7.81 -26.51 -11.84
CA GLN A 52 6.86 -25.41 -11.65
C GLN A 52 6.15 -25.50 -10.29
N LEU A 53 5.77 -26.70 -9.84
CA LEU A 53 5.13 -26.87 -8.54
C LEU A 53 6.05 -26.47 -7.38
N ASP A 54 7.32 -26.86 -7.41
CA ASP A 54 8.31 -26.44 -6.41
C ASP A 54 8.52 -24.91 -6.43
N ALA A 55 8.67 -24.32 -7.62
CA ALA A 55 8.77 -22.87 -7.78
C ALA A 55 7.55 -22.16 -7.18
N TYR A 56 6.35 -22.61 -7.55
CA TYR A 56 5.11 -22.00 -7.09
C TYR A 56 4.95 -22.04 -5.58
N ASN A 57 5.33 -23.14 -4.93
CA ASN A 57 5.25 -23.27 -3.48
C ASN A 57 6.20 -22.29 -2.78
N ARG A 58 7.44 -22.17 -3.27
CA ARG A 58 8.44 -21.25 -2.71
C ARG A 58 8.07 -19.79 -2.93
N ILE A 59 7.68 -19.42 -4.15
CA ILE A 59 7.21 -18.08 -4.49
C ILE A 59 5.98 -17.72 -3.63
N THR A 60 5.05 -18.66 -3.44
CA THR A 60 3.87 -18.41 -2.61
C THR A 60 4.25 -18.13 -1.16
N SER A 61 5.16 -18.90 -0.58
CA SER A 61 5.66 -18.65 0.78
C SER A 61 6.33 -17.27 0.89
N ALA A 62 7.23 -16.96 -0.04
CA ALA A 62 7.95 -15.69 -0.09
C ALA A 62 7.02 -14.47 -0.22
N MET A 63 6.08 -14.52 -1.18
CA MET A 63 5.13 -13.43 -1.42
C MET A 63 4.14 -13.27 -0.26
N ASN A 64 3.66 -14.37 0.34
CA ASN A 64 2.80 -14.28 1.52
C ASN A 64 3.51 -13.57 2.68
N ALA A 65 4.76 -13.94 2.98
CA ALA A 65 5.53 -13.31 4.04
C ALA A 65 5.79 -11.82 3.75
N ALA A 66 6.23 -11.49 2.54
CA ALA A 66 6.55 -10.12 2.14
C ALA A 66 5.30 -9.21 2.14
N VAL A 67 4.18 -9.68 1.58
CA VAL A 67 2.93 -8.91 1.55
C VAL A 67 2.34 -8.75 2.94
N ALA A 68 2.38 -9.78 3.79
CA ALA A 68 1.97 -9.64 5.19
C ALA A 68 2.79 -8.57 5.91
N ARG A 69 4.11 -8.54 5.70
CA ARG A 69 4.99 -7.52 6.28
C ARG A 69 4.69 -6.12 5.76
N TYR A 70 4.52 -5.94 4.45
CA TYR A 70 4.13 -4.65 3.87
C TYR A 70 2.79 -4.15 4.42
N ASN A 71 1.78 -5.01 4.45
CA ASN A 71 0.45 -4.65 4.95
C ASN A 71 0.46 -4.31 6.45
N ASN A 72 1.34 -4.93 7.24
CA ASN A 72 1.47 -4.65 8.66
C ASN A 72 2.24 -3.35 8.96
N LEU A 73 3.28 -3.02 8.19
CA LEU A 73 4.25 -1.99 8.58
C LEU A 73 4.24 -0.72 7.73
N SER A 74 3.65 -0.74 6.54
CA SER A 74 3.74 0.38 5.60
C SER A 74 2.81 1.56 5.92
N GLY A 75 1.86 1.39 6.85
CA GLY A 75 0.87 2.42 7.16
C GLY A 75 -0.21 2.59 6.08
N GLY A 76 -0.39 1.59 5.21
CA GLY A 76 -1.49 1.56 4.23
C GLY A 76 -1.05 1.78 2.78
N LEU A 77 0.10 1.24 2.36
CA LEU A 77 0.45 1.21 0.94
C LEU A 77 -0.44 0.22 0.18
N GLY A 78 -0.92 0.64 -0.98
CA GLY A 78 -1.74 -0.16 -1.90
C GLY A 78 -1.00 -0.54 -3.18
N LYS A 79 -1.05 -1.81 -3.56
CA LYS A 79 -0.58 -2.28 -4.89
C LYS A 79 -1.24 -3.62 -5.22
N SER A 80 -1.69 -3.80 -6.46
CA SER A 80 -2.07 -5.13 -6.96
C SER A 80 -0.93 -5.71 -7.79
N ILE A 81 -0.45 -6.89 -7.39
CA ILE A 81 0.75 -7.52 -7.96
C ILE A 81 0.39 -8.82 -8.68
N THR A 82 0.89 -8.97 -9.90
CA THR A 82 0.85 -10.21 -10.67
C THR A 82 2.24 -10.85 -10.65
N VAL A 83 2.34 -12.06 -10.11
CA VAL A 83 3.60 -12.78 -9.99
C VAL A 83 3.66 -13.91 -11.02
N ARG A 84 4.84 -14.15 -11.60
CA ARG A 84 5.10 -15.21 -12.57
C ARG A 84 6.35 -15.99 -12.20
N TYR A 85 6.37 -17.26 -12.56
CA TYR A 85 7.60 -18.05 -12.65
C TYR A 85 8.07 -18.05 -14.10
N ASP A 86 9.25 -17.49 -14.37
CA ASP A 86 9.85 -17.35 -15.69
C ASP A 86 11.32 -17.79 -15.63
N PRO A 87 11.63 -19.04 -16.00
CA PRO A 87 12.99 -19.58 -15.94
C PRO A 87 14.03 -18.81 -16.78
N SER A 88 13.60 -17.95 -17.71
CA SER A 88 14.52 -17.12 -18.51
C SER A 88 15.08 -15.92 -17.75
N VAL A 89 14.46 -15.56 -16.62
CA VAL A 89 14.95 -14.52 -15.71
C VAL A 89 16.07 -15.09 -14.84
N PRO A 90 17.25 -14.45 -14.77
CA PRO A 90 18.37 -14.95 -13.96
C PRO A 90 18.10 -14.97 -12.46
N THR A 91 17.34 -13.99 -11.95
CA THR A 91 17.09 -13.76 -10.53
C THR A 91 15.60 -13.57 -10.24
N ALA A 92 15.16 -12.32 -10.07
CA ALA A 92 13.78 -11.86 -10.08
C ALA A 92 13.76 -10.42 -10.60
N ASP A 93 12.63 -9.97 -11.13
CA ASP A 93 12.45 -8.58 -11.55
C ASP A 93 11.02 -8.10 -11.34
N GLY A 94 10.88 -6.98 -10.64
CA GLY A 94 9.65 -6.22 -10.47
C GLY A 94 9.60 -5.01 -11.42
N ASN A 95 8.40 -4.65 -11.89
CA ASN A 95 8.19 -3.42 -12.63
C ASN A 95 7.01 -2.60 -12.09
N ILE A 96 7.00 -1.31 -12.43
CA ILE A 96 6.04 -0.34 -11.89
C ILE A 96 4.58 -0.65 -12.23
N ASN A 97 4.30 -1.46 -13.25
CA ASN A 97 2.95 -1.88 -13.61
C ASN A 97 2.43 -3.00 -12.68
N GLY A 98 3.18 -3.40 -11.66
CA GLY A 98 2.75 -4.40 -10.69
C GLY A 98 2.94 -5.83 -11.19
N THR A 99 3.98 -6.10 -11.99
CA THR A 99 4.38 -7.47 -12.31
C THR A 99 5.70 -7.80 -11.64
N ILE A 100 5.82 -9.00 -11.08
CA ILE A 100 7.07 -9.58 -10.59
C ILE A 100 7.29 -10.92 -11.28
N ARG A 101 8.51 -11.15 -11.78
CA ARG A 101 8.93 -12.46 -12.29
C ARG A 101 10.00 -13.03 -11.38
N PHE A 102 9.89 -14.32 -11.06
CA PHE A 102 10.95 -15.08 -10.40
C PHE A 102 11.59 -16.06 -11.39
N GLY A 103 12.91 -16.08 -11.40
CA GLY A 103 13.76 -16.92 -12.22
C GLY A 103 13.88 -18.36 -11.76
N ALA A 104 14.69 -19.15 -12.46
CA ALA A 104 14.88 -20.57 -12.17
C ALA A 104 15.52 -20.83 -10.80
N ASN A 105 16.43 -19.96 -10.35
CA ASN A 105 17.20 -20.19 -9.13
C ASN A 105 16.36 -19.99 -7.86
N ARG A 106 16.19 -21.07 -7.09
CA ARG A 106 15.38 -21.12 -5.87
C ARG A 106 15.89 -20.24 -4.74
N SER A 107 17.16 -19.85 -4.73
CA SER A 107 17.69 -18.92 -3.71
C SER A 107 17.02 -17.54 -3.76
N TYR A 108 16.53 -17.13 -4.94
CA TYR A 108 15.79 -15.87 -5.12
C TYR A 108 14.30 -15.98 -4.77
N MET A 109 13.76 -17.18 -4.50
CA MET A 109 12.37 -17.36 -4.08
C MET A 109 12.23 -17.25 -2.56
N SER A 110 12.72 -16.13 -2.02
CA SER A 110 12.78 -15.83 -0.58
C SER A 110 12.00 -14.56 -0.26
N GLU A 111 11.64 -14.39 1.02
CA GLU A 111 10.97 -13.17 1.51
C GLU A 111 11.82 -11.92 1.20
N ARG A 112 13.14 -12.00 1.35
CA ARG A 112 14.06 -10.90 1.03
C ARG A 112 13.85 -10.39 -0.39
N THR A 113 13.96 -11.27 -1.40
CA THR A 113 13.81 -10.80 -2.78
C THR A 113 12.37 -10.43 -3.08
N ALA A 114 11.36 -11.10 -2.51
CA ALA A 114 9.98 -10.64 -2.65
C ALA A 114 9.77 -9.20 -2.13
N LEU A 115 10.32 -8.84 -0.97
CA LEU A 115 10.25 -7.47 -0.44
C LEU A 115 10.91 -6.46 -1.37
N HIS A 116 12.11 -6.79 -1.86
CA HIS A 116 12.87 -6.01 -2.82
C HIS A 116 12.09 -5.77 -4.13
N GLU A 117 11.56 -6.84 -4.74
CA GLU A 117 10.79 -6.71 -5.98
C GLU A 117 9.48 -5.95 -5.78
N ILE A 118 8.81 -6.10 -4.62
CA ILE A 118 7.62 -5.28 -4.29
C ILE A 118 7.99 -3.79 -4.28
N ALA A 119 9.16 -3.41 -3.74
CA ALA A 119 9.62 -2.03 -3.75
C ALA A 119 9.77 -1.48 -5.18
N HIS A 120 10.29 -2.29 -6.11
CA HIS A 120 10.34 -1.93 -7.54
C HIS A 120 8.95 -1.74 -8.16
N THR A 121 7.97 -2.54 -7.75
CA THR A 121 6.58 -2.33 -8.19
C THR A 121 5.95 -1.06 -7.62
N ILE A 122 6.37 -0.63 -6.43
CA ILE A 122 5.88 0.59 -5.79
C ILE A 122 6.47 1.83 -6.47
N GLY A 123 7.74 1.79 -6.85
CA GLY A 123 8.36 2.89 -7.60
C GLY A 123 9.88 2.99 -7.45
N VAL A 124 10.49 2.21 -6.55
CA VAL A 124 11.95 2.18 -6.37
C VAL A 124 12.60 1.83 -7.70
N GLY A 125 13.48 2.69 -8.21
CA GLY A 125 14.18 2.49 -9.48
C GLY A 125 13.33 2.64 -10.74
N THR A 126 12.02 2.81 -10.64
CA THR A 126 11.10 2.71 -11.79
C THR A 126 10.18 3.92 -11.95
N SER A 127 9.99 4.74 -10.92
CA SER A 127 9.10 5.90 -10.97
C SER A 127 9.82 7.21 -11.35
N ALA A 128 9.05 8.21 -11.77
CA ALA A 128 9.59 9.56 -11.96
C ALA A 128 10.03 10.20 -10.62
N GLY A 129 9.34 9.87 -9.52
CA GLY A 129 9.72 10.30 -8.17
C GLY A 129 11.11 9.77 -7.79
N TRP A 130 11.42 8.54 -8.17
CA TRP A 130 12.77 7.97 -8.02
C TRP A 130 13.82 8.81 -8.74
N SER A 131 13.63 9.09 -10.03
CA SER A 131 14.59 9.89 -10.80
C SER A 131 14.77 11.30 -10.20
N ARG A 132 13.68 11.91 -9.72
CA ARG A 132 13.71 13.27 -9.14
C ARG A 132 14.45 13.31 -7.80
N LEU A 133 14.18 12.34 -6.91
CA LEU A 133 14.62 12.37 -5.52
C LEU A 133 15.88 11.55 -5.26
N GLY A 134 16.17 10.54 -6.08
CA GLY A 134 17.35 9.67 -6.01
C GLY A 134 18.32 9.80 -7.18
N GLY A 135 18.00 10.61 -8.21
CA GLY A 135 18.85 10.73 -9.41
C GLY A 135 20.28 11.23 -9.13
N GLY A 136 20.49 11.94 -8.01
CA GLY A 136 21.80 12.44 -7.58
C GLY A 136 22.67 11.42 -6.81
N GLY A 137 22.22 10.16 -6.67
CA GLY A 137 22.97 9.13 -5.94
C GLY A 137 22.74 9.12 -4.43
N THR A 138 21.90 10.03 -3.92
CA THR A 138 21.44 10.08 -2.52
C THR A 138 19.98 10.53 -2.53
N TRP A 139 19.13 9.85 -1.77
CA TRP A 139 17.73 10.22 -1.63
C TRP A 139 17.61 11.58 -0.93
N THR A 140 16.88 12.51 -1.53
CA THR A 140 16.71 13.88 -1.01
C THR A 140 15.38 14.09 -0.27
N GLY A 141 14.52 13.07 -0.20
CA GLY A 141 13.25 13.14 0.52
C GLY A 141 13.44 13.20 2.03
N ALA A 142 12.64 14.00 2.72
CA ALA A 142 12.82 14.32 4.13
C ALA A 142 12.42 13.16 5.05
N GLN A 143 11.34 12.43 4.72
CA GLN A 143 10.78 11.38 5.56
C GLN A 143 11.72 10.17 5.61
N ALA A 144 12.14 9.65 4.45
CA ALA A 144 13.03 8.50 4.42
C ALA A 144 14.43 8.85 4.97
N THR A 145 14.90 10.08 4.73
CA THR A 145 16.18 10.57 5.30
C THR A 145 16.11 10.70 6.83
N ALA A 146 15.01 11.19 7.39
CA ALA A 146 14.84 11.24 8.84
C ALA A 146 14.84 9.83 9.44
N LEU A 147 14.18 8.88 8.77
CA LEU A 147 14.07 7.51 9.24
C LEU A 147 15.42 6.77 9.25
N VAL A 148 16.22 6.89 8.18
CA VAL A 148 17.57 6.26 8.17
C VAL A 148 18.47 6.87 9.25
N ARG A 149 18.36 8.18 9.51
CA ARG A 149 19.10 8.84 10.59
C ARG A 149 18.66 8.43 11.97
N GLN A 150 17.39 8.09 12.16
CA GLN A 150 16.90 7.52 13.40
C GLN A 150 17.50 6.13 13.64
N TYR A 151 17.73 5.35 12.60
CA TYR A 151 18.27 4.00 12.71
C TYR A 151 19.79 3.98 12.90
N ASP A 152 20.50 4.80 12.15
CA ASP A 152 21.96 4.68 11.97
C ASP A 152 22.74 5.91 12.44
N GLY A 153 22.04 6.90 13.00
CA GLY A 153 22.62 8.14 13.54
C GLY A 153 22.46 9.35 12.62
N SER A 154 22.66 10.54 13.19
CA SER A 154 22.34 11.83 12.54
C SER A 154 23.06 12.08 11.21
N GLY A 155 24.22 11.47 10.99
CA GLY A 155 25.00 11.57 9.76
C GLY A 155 24.62 10.58 8.66
N ALA A 156 23.68 9.66 8.92
CA ALA A 156 23.31 8.64 7.95
C ALA A 156 22.63 9.24 6.71
N VAL A 157 22.87 8.58 5.57
CA VAL A 157 22.31 8.93 4.26
C VAL A 157 21.70 7.68 3.64
N LEU A 158 20.68 7.88 2.80
CA LEU A 158 20.10 6.83 1.98
C LEU A 158 20.67 6.96 0.57
N SER A 159 21.74 6.22 0.29
CA SER A 159 22.37 6.17 -1.03
C SER A 159 21.43 5.51 -2.04
N THR A 160 21.51 5.94 -3.29
CA THR A 160 20.68 5.42 -4.40
C THR A 160 21.54 5.20 -5.64
N GLY A 161 21.17 4.23 -6.48
CA GLY A 161 21.91 3.96 -7.71
C GLY A 161 21.45 2.69 -8.42
N GLY A 162 21.47 2.69 -9.75
CA GLY A 162 21.15 1.51 -10.56
C GLY A 162 19.75 0.92 -10.31
N GLY A 163 18.81 1.75 -9.86
CA GLY A 163 17.46 1.31 -9.47
C GLY A 163 17.30 0.91 -8.01
N HIS A 164 18.37 0.90 -7.22
CA HIS A 164 18.41 0.37 -5.86
C HIS A 164 18.77 1.46 -4.84
N PHE A 165 18.51 1.18 -3.55
CA PHE A 165 18.93 2.04 -2.44
C PHE A 165 19.70 1.25 -1.37
N TRP A 166 20.47 1.99 -0.57
CA TRP A 166 21.20 1.49 0.58
C TRP A 166 21.23 2.55 1.69
N PRO A 167 21.24 2.17 2.97
CA PRO A 167 21.05 0.82 3.50
C PRO A 167 19.60 0.32 3.35
N TYR A 168 19.38 -0.97 3.69
CA TYR A 168 18.05 -1.61 3.75
C TYR A 168 17.32 -1.81 2.42
N GLY A 169 18.01 -1.72 1.28
CA GLY A 169 17.43 -2.08 -0.02
C GLY A 169 17.18 -3.57 -0.20
N LEU A 170 17.81 -4.42 0.62
CA LEU A 170 17.73 -5.89 0.56
C LEU A 170 18.25 -6.46 -0.77
N ASN A 171 19.29 -5.81 -1.30
CA ASN A 171 19.84 -6.08 -2.63
C ASN A 171 20.64 -7.39 -2.68
N TYR A 172 21.23 -7.77 -1.55
CA TYR A 172 22.03 -8.99 -1.40
C TYR A 172 21.55 -9.82 -0.21
N ASP A 173 21.81 -11.13 -0.23
CA ASP A 173 21.38 -12.05 0.82
C ASP A 173 21.96 -11.70 2.21
N ASN A 174 23.18 -11.16 2.26
CA ASN A 174 23.82 -10.72 3.50
C ASN A 174 23.20 -9.43 4.09
N GLU A 175 22.30 -8.75 3.37
CA GLU A 175 21.53 -7.63 3.91
C GLU A 175 20.31 -8.10 4.72
N TRP A 176 19.97 -9.40 4.65
CA TRP A 176 18.79 -9.94 5.32
C TRP A 176 18.97 -10.04 6.85
N SER A 177 18.00 -9.47 7.55
CA SER A 177 17.65 -9.79 8.93
C SER A 177 16.19 -9.41 9.14
N THR A 178 15.51 -9.95 10.16
CA THR A 178 14.12 -9.54 10.48
C THR A 178 14.02 -8.03 10.70
N THR A 179 15.02 -7.44 11.37
CA THR A 179 15.10 -5.98 11.58
C THR A 179 15.25 -5.24 10.26
N ASN A 180 16.13 -5.69 9.36
CA ASN A 180 16.33 -5.03 8.07
C ASN A 180 15.11 -5.17 7.16
N ALA A 181 14.39 -6.29 7.25
CA ALA A 181 13.12 -6.49 6.54
C ALA A 181 12.05 -5.48 6.99
N ASP A 182 11.93 -5.23 8.29
CA ASP A 182 11.02 -4.21 8.83
C ASP A 182 11.43 -2.79 8.41
N ARG A 183 12.73 -2.49 8.49
CA ARG A 183 13.28 -1.18 8.11
C ARG A 183 13.09 -0.92 6.62
N HIS A 184 13.28 -1.93 5.77
CA HIS A 184 13.02 -1.85 4.33
C HIS A 184 11.60 -1.36 4.05
N VAL A 185 10.58 -2.01 4.61
CA VAL A 185 9.18 -1.64 4.39
C VAL A 185 8.90 -0.21 4.84
N ARG A 186 9.38 0.16 6.04
CA ARG A 186 9.17 1.51 6.58
C ARG A 186 9.88 2.59 5.76
N ILE A 187 11.08 2.30 5.25
CA ILE A 187 11.81 3.20 4.36
C ILE A 187 11.06 3.36 3.04
N VAL A 188 10.61 2.28 2.40
CA VAL A 188 9.85 2.37 1.15
C VAL A 188 8.56 3.18 1.35
N ALA A 189 7.85 2.99 2.46
CA ALA A 189 6.68 3.81 2.80
C ALA A 189 7.03 5.30 3.00
N ALA A 190 8.13 5.60 3.68
CA ALA A 190 8.61 6.97 3.83
C ALA A 190 9.03 7.59 2.49
N MET A 191 9.63 6.81 1.58
CA MET A 191 9.95 7.25 0.23
C MET A 191 8.69 7.58 -0.57
N VAL A 192 7.63 6.77 -0.46
CA VAL A 192 6.32 7.10 -1.04
C VAL A 192 5.77 8.39 -0.46
N ALA A 193 5.88 8.61 0.85
CA ALA A 193 5.46 9.87 1.48
C ALA A 193 6.29 11.09 1.02
N ASP A 194 7.55 10.88 0.62
CA ASP A 194 8.40 11.90 -0.02
C ASP A 194 8.04 12.18 -1.49
N GLY A 195 7.18 11.35 -2.09
CA GLY A 195 6.75 11.47 -3.48
C GLY A 195 7.55 10.62 -4.47
N LEU A 196 8.03 9.46 -4.04
CA LEU A 196 8.41 8.33 -4.93
C LEU A 196 7.27 8.00 -5.89
#